data_AF-A0A932WCU0-F1
#
_entry.id   AF-A0A932WCU0-F1
#
_cell.length_a   1.000
_cell.length_b   1.000
_cell.length_c   1.000
_cell.angle_alpha   90.00
_cell.angle_beta   90.00
_cell.angle_gamma   90.00
#
_symmetry.space_group_name_H-M   'P 1'
#
loop_
_entity.id
_entity.type
_entity.pdbx_description
1 polymer ?
#
loop_
_entity_poly.entity_id
_entity_poly.type
_entity_poly.pdbx_seq_one_letter_code
_entity_poly.pdbx_strand_id
1 'polypeptide(L)'
;EGIKTGVNTKMLKQLSFLVSRFSGRPVALDKPIVGDMAFSHESGIHVDGILKEPSNYEPFQPEEAGATRQICIGKHSSKSFLMLKMREIGISLDDR
;
A
#
# COMPACT_ATOMS: atom_id res chain seq x y z
N GLU A 1 25.08 -8.23 0.77
CA GLU A 1 24.45 -7.98 2.10
C GLU A 1 24.19 -6.48 2.26
N GLY A 2 23.16 -6.10 3.03
CA GLY A 2 22.82 -4.69 3.26
C GLY A 2 23.76 -3.97 4.24
N ILE A 3 23.75 -2.64 4.23
CA ILE A 3 24.54 -1.79 5.16
C ILE A 3 23.73 -1.51 6.42
N LYS A 4 24.31 -1.73 7.60
CA LYS A 4 23.68 -1.35 8.88
C LYS A 4 23.80 0.16 9.08
N THR A 5 22.67 0.86 9.10
CA THR A 5 22.61 2.33 9.20
C THR A 5 22.17 2.84 10.58
N GLY A 6 21.56 1.99 11.41
CA GLY A 6 20.94 2.41 12.69
C GLY A 6 19.63 3.20 12.53
N VAL A 7 19.13 3.34 11.31
CA VAL A 7 17.88 4.08 11.03
C VAL A 7 16.67 3.22 11.38
N ASN A 8 15.74 3.78 12.15
CA ASN A 8 14.43 3.17 12.36
C ASN A 8 13.53 3.45 11.14
N THR A 9 13.52 2.52 10.18
CA THR A 9 12.79 2.66 8.91
C THR A 9 11.27 2.76 9.09
N LYS A 10 10.74 2.22 10.18
CA LYS A 10 9.31 2.30 10.52
C LYS A 10 8.83 3.73 10.76
N MET A 11 9.75 4.69 10.92
CA MET A 11 9.44 6.10 11.13
C MET A 11 9.55 6.97 9.88
N LEU A 12 9.95 6.40 8.74
CA LEU A 12 10.20 7.17 7.52
C LEU A 12 8.94 7.89 7.02
N LYS A 13 7.79 7.20 7.00
CA LYS A 13 6.52 7.82 6.57
C LYS A 13 6.11 8.98 7.48
N GLN A 14 6.11 8.74 8.80
CA GLN A 14 5.74 9.76 9.78
C GLN A 14 6.69 10.97 9.76
N LEU A 15 8.00 10.72 9.68
CA LEU A 15 9.01 11.78 9.58
C LEU A 15 8.82 12.61 8.31
N SER A 16 8.57 11.97 7.17
CA SER A 16 8.32 12.67 5.90
C SER A 16 7.07 13.55 5.96
N PHE A 17 6.00 13.04 6.58
CA PHE A 17 4.79 13.82 6.83
C PHE A 17 5.05 15.05 7.72
N LEU A 18 5.82 14.87 8.80
CA LEU A 18 6.18 15.95 9.71
C LEU A 18 6.99 17.05 9.01
N VAL A 19 8.01 16.68 8.26
CA VAL A 19 8.83 17.61 7.48
C VAL A 19 7.99 18.34 6.44
N SER A 20 7.12 17.62 5.72
CA SER A 20 6.17 18.22 4.76
C SER A 20 5.31 19.29 5.42
N ARG A 21 4.75 19.00 6.59
CA ARG A 21 3.92 19.95 7.36
C ARG A 21 4.68 21.22 7.75
N PHE A 22 5.91 21.11 8.25
CA PHE A 22 6.68 22.27 8.70
C PHE A 22 7.36 23.04 7.57
N SER A 23 7.74 22.37 6.49
CA SER A 23 8.37 23.01 5.32
C SER A 23 7.38 23.58 4.32
N GLY A 24 6.09 23.25 4.43
CA GLY A 24 5.06 23.62 3.46
C GLY A 24 5.21 22.92 2.11
N ARG A 25 6.00 21.83 2.03
CA ARG A 25 6.27 21.08 0.80
C ARG A 25 5.59 19.71 0.88
N PRO A 26 4.49 19.48 0.13
CA PRO A 26 3.77 18.22 0.20
C PRO A 26 4.62 17.06 -0.30
N VAL A 27 4.46 15.89 0.33
CA VAL A 27 4.98 14.62 -0.19
C VAL A 27 4.10 14.21 -1.37
N ALA A 28 4.71 13.93 -2.53
CA ALA A 28 3.97 13.39 -3.67
C ALA A 28 3.33 12.04 -3.31
N LEU A 29 2.12 11.78 -3.81
CA LEU A 29 1.37 10.56 -3.48
C LEU A 29 2.14 9.29 -3.87
N ASP A 30 2.86 9.33 -4.98
CA ASP A 30 3.67 8.25 -5.56
C ASP A 30 5.15 8.31 -5.14
N LYS A 31 5.50 9.18 -4.18
CA LYS A 31 6.88 9.29 -3.68
C LYS A 31 7.36 7.91 -3.21
N PRO A 32 8.52 7.42 -3.69
CA PRO A 32 9.04 6.13 -3.26
C PRO A 32 9.13 6.03 -1.73
N ILE A 33 8.72 4.88 -1.19
CA ILE A 33 8.74 4.49 0.23
C ILE A 33 7.69 5.23 1.09
N VAL A 34 7.57 6.55 0.95
CA VAL A 34 6.83 7.39 1.92
C VAL A 34 5.55 8.02 1.37
N GLY A 35 5.33 7.95 0.06
CA GLY A 35 4.09 8.41 -0.57
C GLY A 35 2.89 7.60 -0.10
N ASP A 36 1.71 8.23 -0.05
CA ASP A 36 0.50 7.55 0.40
C ASP A 36 0.06 6.40 -0.51
N MET A 37 0.42 6.46 -1.79
CA MET A 37 0.13 5.40 -2.77
C MET A 37 1.30 4.43 -2.98
N ALA A 38 2.40 4.54 -2.22
CA ALA A 38 3.60 3.73 -2.43
C ALA A 38 3.37 2.21 -2.28
N PHE A 39 2.34 1.81 -1.52
CA PHE A 39 1.93 0.41 -1.31
C PHE A 39 0.45 0.21 -1.65
N SER A 40 -0.05 0.96 -2.63
CA SER A 40 -1.42 0.84 -3.14
C SER A 40 -1.47 -0.05 -4.38
N HIS A 41 -2.38 -1.02 -4.40
CA HIS A 41 -2.54 -1.97 -5.49
C HIS A 41 -3.98 -2.01 -6.00
N GLU A 42 -4.18 -1.84 -7.31
CA GLU A 42 -5.52 -1.83 -7.94
C GLU A 42 -5.75 -3.03 -8.88
N SER A 43 -4.72 -3.41 -9.63
CA SER A 43 -4.82 -4.41 -10.70
C SER A 43 -5.14 -5.79 -10.13
N GLY A 44 -6.16 -6.47 -10.67
CA GLY A 44 -6.58 -7.78 -10.21
C GLY A 44 -5.46 -8.83 -10.16
N ILE A 45 -4.52 -8.82 -11.12
CA ILE A 45 -3.38 -9.75 -11.11
C ILE A 45 -2.32 -9.39 -10.05
N HIS A 46 -2.12 -8.10 -9.76
CA HIS A 46 -1.17 -7.67 -8.72
C HIS A 46 -1.74 -8.02 -7.35
N VAL A 47 -3.03 -7.74 -7.14
CA VAL A 47 -3.73 -8.09 -5.91
C VAL A 47 -3.72 -9.60 -5.67
N ASP A 48 -4.06 -10.41 -6.68
CA ASP A 48 -4.01 -11.87 -6.58
C ASP A 48 -2.61 -12.37 -6.24
N GLY A 49 -1.57 -11.82 -6.88
CA GLY A 49 -0.19 -12.21 -6.59
C GLY A 49 0.26 -11.82 -5.18
N ILE A 50 -0.18 -10.66 -4.66
CA ILE A 50 0.12 -10.23 -3.29
C ILE A 50 -0.61 -11.08 -2.24
N LEU A 51 -1.86 -11.46 -2.52
CA LEU A 51 -2.63 -12.34 -1.61
C LEU A 51 -2.01 -13.74 -1.51
N LYS A 52 -1.33 -14.20 -2.56
CA LYS A 52 -0.61 -15.48 -2.57
C LYS A 52 0.77 -15.36 -1.91
N GLU A 53 1.55 -14.38 -2.34
CA GLU A 53 2.90 -14.14 -1.84
C GLU A 53 3.26 -12.65 -2.04
N PRO A 54 3.25 -11.84 -0.96
CA PRO A 54 3.50 -10.39 -1.05
C PRO A 54 4.81 -10.04 -1.74
N SER A 55 5.86 -10.86 -1.59
CA SER A 55 7.17 -10.60 -2.19
C SER A 55 7.18 -10.56 -3.73
N ASN A 56 6.12 -11.05 -4.39
CA ASN A 56 5.96 -10.95 -5.84
C ASN A 56 5.87 -9.50 -6.35
N TYR A 57 5.31 -8.60 -5.55
CA TYR A 57 5.06 -7.21 -5.94
C TYR A 57 5.50 -6.19 -4.88
N GLU A 58 5.83 -6.63 -3.67
CA GLU A 58 6.34 -5.80 -2.59
C GLU A 58 7.73 -6.29 -2.19
N PRO A 59 8.81 -5.59 -2.59
CA PRO A 59 10.18 -6.00 -2.27
C PRO A 59 10.48 -6.07 -0.75
N PHE A 60 9.65 -5.41 0.06
CA PHE A 60 9.69 -5.41 1.52
C PHE A 60 8.28 -5.11 2.05
N GLN A 61 7.99 -5.49 3.29
CA GLN A 61 6.66 -5.28 3.86
C GLN A 61 6.39 -3.78 4.11
N PRO A 62 5.19 -3.25 3.83
CA PRO A 62 4.85 -1.84 4.05
C PRO A 62 5.16 -1.35 5.47
N GLU A 63 4.99 -2.22 6.47
CA GLU A 63 5.22 -1.94 7.88
C GLU A 63 6.69 -1.62 8.18
N GLU A 64 7.62 -2.11 7.36
CA GLU A 64 9.05 -1.80 7.46
C GLU A 64 9.34 -0.33 7.14
N ALA A 65 8.48 0.33 6.36
CA ALA A 65 8.56 1.76 6.04
C ALA A 65 7.60 2.65 6.89
N GLY A 66 6.85 2.04 7.81
CA GLY A 66 5.80 2.73 8.55
C GLY A 66 4.55 3.02 7.71
N ALA A 67 4.32 2.22 6.67
CA ALA A 67 3.15 2.27 5.82
C ALA A 67 2.21 1.08 6.10
N THR A 68 1.05 1.10 5.44
CA THR A 68 0.08 0.01 5.45
C THR A 68 -0.30 -0.27 4.02
N ARG A 69 -0.39 -1.55 3.64
CA ARG A 69 -0.86 -1.96 2.32
C ARG A 69 -2.28 -1.43 2.09
N GLN A 70 -2.51 -0.89 0.91
CA GLN A 70 -3.85 -0.50 0.48
C GLN A 70 -4.22 -1.27 -0.77
N ILE A 71 -5.42 -1.84 -0.78
CA ILE A 71 -5.97 -2.46 -1.97
C ILE A 71 -7.15 -1.61 -2.45
N CYS A 72 -6.96 -0.98 -3.61
CA CYS A 72 -7.84 0.04 -4.14
C CYS A 72 -8.76 -0.56 -5.20
N ILE A 73 -10.03 -0.17 -5.19
CA ILE A 73 -10.97 -0.51 -6.26
C ILE A 73 -10.82 0.52 -7.37
N GLY A 74 -10.68 0.06 -8.61
CA GLY A 74 -10.65 0.91 -9.79
C GLY A 74 -11.01 0.16 -11.06
N LYS A 75 -10.71 0.77 -12.22
CA LYS A 75 -11.09 0.25 -13.54
C LYS A 75 -10.44 -1.10 -13.89
N HIS A 76 -9.34 -1.45 -13.22
CA HIS A 76 -8.63 -2.71 -13.42
C HIS A 76 -8.95 -3.77 -12.36
N SER A 77 -9.90 -3.47 -11.47
CA SER A 77 -10.39 -4.42 -10.48
C SER A 77 -11.28 -5.49 -11.13
N SER A 78 -11.04 -6.76 -10.77
CA SER A 78 -11.91 -7.85 -11.19
C SER A 78 -13.23 -7.88 -10.39
N LYS A 79 -14.28 -8.50 -10.94
CA LYS A 79 -15.54 -8.76 -10.20
C LYS A 79 -15.25 -9.44 -8.87
N SER A 80 -14.39 -10.46 -8.86
CA SER A 80 -14.02 -11.20 -7.64
C SER A 80 -13.38 -10.31 -6.59
N PHE A 81 -12.55 -9.34 -6.99
CA PHE A 81 -11.95 -8.39 -6.06
C PHE A 81 -12.98 -7.43 -5.47
N LEU A 82 -13.90 -6.92 -6.28
CA LEU A 82 -15.02 -6.11 -5.80
C LEU A 82 -15.86 -6.88 -4.75
N MET A 83 -16.21 -8.14 -5.03
CA MET A 83 -16.95 -9.02 -4.11
C MET A 83 -16.19 -9.27 -2.79
N LEU A 84 -14.85 -9.33 -2.83
CA LEU A 84 -14.01 -9.46 -1.64
C LEU A 84 -14.09 -8.19 -0.77
N LYS A 85 -13.86 -7.02 -1.36
CA LYS A 85 -13.92 -5.73 -0.65
C LYS A 85 -15.31 -5.43 -0.09
N MET A 86 -16.37 -5.80 -0.80
CA MET A 86 -17.75 -5.65 -0.32
C MET A 86 -18.01 -6.54 0.91
N ARG A 87 -17.49 -7.77 0.91
CA ARG A 87 -17.55 -8.64 2.09
C ARG A 87 -16.77 -8.09 3.29
N GLU A 88 -15.60 -7.48 3.07
CA GLU A 88 -14.82 -6.85 4.15
C GLU A 88 -15.59 -5.73 4.88
N ILE A 89 -16.47 -5.02 4.17
CA ILE A 89 -17.33 -3.96 4.75
C ILE A 89 -18.71 -4.48 5.18
N GLY A 90 -18.91 -5.80 5.20
CA GLY A 90 -20.15 -6.43 5.65
C GLY A 90 -21.29 -6.46 4.63
N ILE A 91 -21.02 -6.16 3.36
CA ILE A 91 -21.99 -6.23 2.27
C ILE A 91 -21.88 -7.59 1.59
N SER A 92 -22.94 -8.39 1.69
CA SER A 92 -23.08 -9.61 0.89
C SER A 92 -23.76 -9.26 -0.43
N LEU A 93 -23.08 -9.50 -1.54
CA LEU A 93 -23.63 -9.35 -2.88
C LEU A 93 -24.08 -10.72 -3.38
N ASP A 94 -25.28 -10.80 -3.95
CA ASP A 94 -25.74 -12.00 -4.65
C ASP A 94 -25.00 -12.10 -5.99
N ASP A 95 -24.73 -13.31 -6.48
CA ASP A 95 -23.87 -13.51 -7.66
C ASP A 95 -24.53 -13.12 -9.01
N ARG A 96 -25.79 -12.67 -8.95
CA ARG A 96 -26.67 -12.35 -10.08
C ARG A 96 -26.24 -11.10 -10.84
#